data_AF-A0A2C6LBN1-F1
#
_entry.id   AF-A0A2C6LBN1-F1
#
_cell.length_a   1.000
_cell.length_b   1.000
_cell.length_c   1.000
_cell.angle_alpha   90.00
_cell.angle_beta   90.00
_cell.angle_gamma   90.00
#
_symmetry.space_group_name_H-M   'P 1'
#
loop_
_entity.id
_entity.type
_entity.pdbx_description
1 polymer ?
#
loop_
_entity_poly.entity_id
_entity_poly.type
_entity_poly.pdbx_seq_one_letter_code
_entity_poly.pdbx_strand_id
1 'polypeptide(L)'
;MRWMALGFSGLVLGVTSGSVAPGLSFDKTDPERSAMGPSSTPAAVAFTEELTDVASSTQHSLPTYSLQTLLDTFCQMQFKKLCEKLDEDFCDLQAIARNGPGRSDQPKKQWRCYSTNSITPNSGANVLCADPCGAAVPCPGTVDRANTVHFSADHLIVRVIQRLAEHTCSHVQMKLDKYCSQFGPRVVARFLPTPTDVVDRWRCVSSDLLNFKETGWCGGRCGKIQACSGGFPDGPAMFALKATYFTRNAELKSILDQEASKC
;
A
#
# COMPACT_ATOMS: atom_id res chain seq x y z
N MET A 1 56.93 15.34 -43.12
CA MET A 1 57.84 16.08 -42.21
C MET A 1 57.18 17.42 -41.85
N ARG A 2 57.62 18.11 -40.79
CA ARG A 2 57.04 19.38 -40.30
C ARG A 2 57.25 20.54 -41.30
N TRP A 3 56.19 21.34 -41.49
CA TRP A 3 56.12 22.80 -41.74
C TRP A 3 54.66 23.20 -41.52
N MET A 4 54.26 24.36 -40.98
CA MET A 4 54.94 25.45 -40.25
C MET A 4 53.94 26.02 -39.21
N ALA A 5 54.12 27.24 -38.68
CA ALA A 5 53.15 27.95 -37.83
C ALA A 5 53.25 29.48 -38.06
N LEU A 6 52.18 30.24 -37.72
CA LEU A 6 52.10 31.71 -37.52
C LEU A 6 50.63 32.04 -37.09
N GLY A 7 50.30 33.10 -36.34
CA GLY A 7 51.10 34.20 -35.76
C GLY A 7 50.41 34.88 -34.55
N PHE A 8 50.95 36.03 -34.09
CA PHE A 8 50.69 36.64 -32.77
C PHE A 8 50.01 38.03 -32.79
N SER A 9 49.22 38.37 -31.76
CA SER A 9 48.95 39.68 -31.08
C SER A 9 47.82 39.47 -30.03
N GLY A 10 47.58 40.22 -28.95
CA GLY A 10 48.08 41.51 -28.43
C GLY A 10 46.91 42.53 -28.34
N LEU A 11 46.70 43.43 -27.35
CA LEU A 11 47.35 43.96 -26.12
C LEU A 11 46.22 44.68 -25.29
N VAL A 12 46.26 45.15 -24.02
CA VAL A 12 46.97 44.88 -22.73
C VAL A 12 46.35 45.80 -21.62
N LEU A 13 46.55 45.51 -20.31
CA LEU A 13 46.11 46.29 -19.09
C LEU A 13 44.58 46.34 -18.80
N GLY A 14 44.08 46.66 -17.58
CA GLY A 14 44.75 47.07 -16.32
C GLY A 14 43.82 47.02 -15.09
N VAL A 15 44.28 47.51 -13.92
CA VAL A 15 43.60 47.39 -12.59
C VAL A 15 43.24 48.75 -11.99
N THR A 16 42.06 48.88 -11.36
CA THR A 16 41.72 49.96 -10.40
C THR A 16 40.82 49.45 -9.27
N SER A 17 40.75 50.20 -8.16
CA SER A 17 39.85 49.96 -7.01
C SER A 17 38.92 51.16 -6.81
N GLY A 18 37.75 50.95 -6.18
CA GLY A 18 36.78 52.01 -5.85
C GLY A 18 35.76 51.54 -4.80
N SER A 19 35.15 52.47 -4.06
CA SER A 19 34.45 52.16 -2.80
C SER A 19 33.01 52.72 -2.71
N VAL A 20 32.13 51.90 -2.10
CA VAL A 20 31.02 52.27 -1.19
C VAL A 20 29.89 53.19 -1.71
N ALA A 21 28.73 52.55 -1.97
CA ALA A 21 27.34 52.94 -1.60
C ALA A 21 26.73 54.28 -2.15
N PRO A 22 25.40 54.51 -2.04
CA PRO A 22 24.34 53.67 -1.46
C PRO A 22 23.11 53.40 -2.36
N GLY A 23 22.27 52.45 -1.90
CA GLY A 23 20.81 52.57 -1.94
C GLY A 23 20.08 52.40 -3.28
N LEU A 24 19.48 51.23 -3.49
CA LEU A 24 18.12 51.11 -4.04
C LEU A 24 17.47 49.82 -3.53
N SER A 25 16.22 49.92 -3.08
CA SER A 25 15.47 48.82 -2.46
C SER A 25 14.66 48.04 -3.49
N PHE A 26 14.67 46.71 -3.39
CA PHE A 26 13.55 45.88 -3.86
C PHE A 26 13.32 44.70 -2.94
N ASP A 27 12.08 44.57 -2.45
CA ASP A 27 11.58 43.36 -1.82
C ASP A 27 11.63 42.17 -2.79
N LYS A 28 12.18 41.04 -2.31
CA LYS A 28 11.28 39.98 -1.85
C LYS A 28 11.95 39.02 -0.87
N THR A 29 11.22 38.67 0.19
CA THR A 29 11.61 37.65 1.16
C THR A 29 11.30 36.24 0.65
N ASP A 30 12.32 35.40 0.57
CA ASP A 30 12.21 34.03 1.10
C ASP A 30 12.27 34.12 2.63
N PRO A 31 11.54 33.25 3.35
CA PRO A 31 12.26 32.08 3.87
C PRO A 31 11.47 30.77 3.79
N GLU A 32 12.20 29.66 3.94
CA GLU A 32 11.63 28.35 4.24
C GLU A 32 10.66 28.41 5.43
N ARG A 33 9.55 27.67 5.35
CA ARG A 33 8.78 27.28 6.53
C ARG A 33 8.48 25.79 6.55
N SER A 34 9.46 25.03 7.05
CA SER A 34 9.23 23.69 7.58
C SER A 34 8.20 23.71 8.74
N ALA A 35 7.73 22.51 9.10
CA ALA A 35 6.74 22.22 10.14
C ALA A 35 5.27 22.60 9.82
N MET A 36 4.57 21.66 9.19
CA MET A 36 3.13 21.47 9.37
C MET A 36 2.86 20.02 9.75
N GLY A 37 2.13 19.82 10.85
CA GLY A 37 1.86 18.50 11.43
C GLY A 37 0.75 17.70 10.73
N PRO A 38 0.33 16.55 11.30
CA PRO A 38 -0.57 15.62 10.64
C PRO A 38 -2.03 16.11 10.62
N SER A 39 -2.37 17.01 9.70
CA SER A 39 -3.76 17.43 9.45
C SER A 39 -4.59 16.26 8.90
N SER A 40 -5.34 15.59 9.77
CA SER A 40 -6.47 14.75 9.38
C SER A 40 -7.71 15.62 9.24
N THR A 41 -8.25 15.75 8.02
CA THR A 41 -9.51 16.43 7.78
C THR A 41 -10.65 15.77 8.58
N PRO A 42 -11.52 16.52 9.30
CA PRO A 42 -12.54 15.92 10.15
C PRO A 42 -13.46 14.91 9.43
N ALA A 43 -13.82 15.19 8.18
CA ALA A 43 -14.65 14.33 7.35
C ALA A 43 -14.02 12.98 6.98
N ALA A 44 -12.70 12.79 7.18
CA ALA A 44 -12.04 11.49 7.06
C ALA A 44 -12.13 10.68 8.36
N VAL A 45 -12.15 11.35 9.51
CA VAL A 45 -12.23 10.73 10.84
C VAL A 45 -13.65 10.18 11.05
N ALA A 46 -14.66 11.06 10.92
CA ALA A 46 -16.08 10.71 11.07
C ALA A 46 -16.54 9.63 10.08
N PHE A 47 -16.00 9.61 8.86
CA PHE A 47 -16.34 8.57 7.89
C PHE A 47 -15.61 7.23 8.16
N THR A 48 -14.45 7.24 8.82
CA THR A 48 -13.87 5.98 9.27
C THR A 48 -14.64 5.42 10.47
N GLU A 49 -15.21 6.29 11.31
CA GLU A 49 -16.14 5.91 12.39
C GLU A 49 -17.41 5.25 11.83
N GLU A 50 -18.03 5.82 10.79
CA GLU A 50 -19.15 5.21 10.05
C GLU A 50 -18.81 3.79 9.51
N LEU A 51 -17.61 3.60 8.95
CA LEU A 51 -17.15 2.29 8.47
C LEU A 51 -16.81 1.31 9.60
N THR A 52 -16.29 1.77 10.75
CA THR A 52 -16.08 0.90 11.91
C THR A 52 -17.40 0.51 12.57
N ASP A 53 -18.42 1.38 12.57
CA ASP A 53 -19.76 1.04 13.06
C ASP A 53 -20.43 -0.01 12.17
N VAL A 54 -20.29 0.08 10.84
CA VAL A 54 -20.71 -0.99 9.92
C VAL A 54 -19.95 -2.31 10.20
N ALA A 55 -18.65 -2.24 10.50
CA ALA A 55 -17.84 -3.41 10.83
C ALA A 55 -18.10 -3.98 12.24
N SER A 56 -18.67 -3.19 13.17
CA SER A 56 -18.78 -3.54 14.59
C SER A 56 -20.21 -3.73 15.12
N SER A 57 -21.24 -3.25 14.42
CA SER A 57 -22.64 -3.33 14.87
C SER A 57 -23.32 -4.68 14.64
N THR A 58 -22.70 -5.59 13.87
CA THR A 58 -23.32 -6.86 13.43
C THR A 58 -23.14 -8.01 14.44
N GLN A 59 -23.78 -7.88 15.62
CA GLN A 59 -24.02 -9.02 16.53
C GLN A 59 -25.16 -9.97 16.07
N HIS A 60 -25.71 -9.78 14.87
CA HIS A 60 -26.59 -10.74 14.20
C HIS A 60 -26.14 -10.96 12.75
N SER A 61 -26.48 -12.13 12.21
CA SER A 61 -25.88 -12.73 11.01
C SER A 61 -26.08 -11.92 9.73
N LEU A 62 -25.03 -11.20 9.34
CA LEU A 62 -24.79 -10.65 8.00
C LEU A 62 -23.34 -10.99 7.58
N PRO A 63 -23.00 -10.98 6.28
CA PRO A 63 -21.68 -11.41 5.82
C PRO A 63 -20.56 -10.54 6.40
N THR A 64 -19.56 -11.18 6.98
CA THR A 64 -18.35 -10.51 7.48
C THR A 64 -17.57 -9.91 6.30
N TYR A 65 -17.76 -8.62 6.05
CA TYR A 65 -17.09 -7.90 4.96
C TYR A 65 -15.57 -7.99 5.10
N SER A 66 -14.88 -8.27 3.98
CA SER A 66 -13.43 -8.22 3.96
C SER A 66 -12.94 -6.78 4.09
N LEU A 67 -11.74 -6.59 4.64
CA LEU A 67 -11.13 -5.25 4.71
C LEU A 67 -11.07 -4.59 3.33
N GLN A 68 -10.68 -5.33 2.29
CA GLN A 68 -10.70 -4.85 0.91
C GLN A 68 -12.09 -4.38 0.44
N THR A 69 -13.16 -5.06 0.85
CA THR A 69 -14.54 -4.65 0.52
C THR A 69 -14.87 -3.30 1.16
N LEU A 70 -14.49 -3.10 2.42
CA LEU A 70 -14.69 -1.82 3.13
C LEU A 70 -13.82 -0.69 2.54
N LEU A 71 -12.62 -0.99 2.02
CA LEU A 71 -11.83 -0.02 1.26
C LEU A 71 -12.47 0.32 -0.10
N ASP A 72 -13.07 -0.65 -0.79
CA ASP A 72 -13.78 -0.43 -2.05
C ASP A 72 -15.02 0.46 -1.79
N THR A 73 -15.79 0.22 -0.71
CA THR A 73 -16.85 1.12 -0.22
C THR A 73 -16.32 2.53 0.10
N PHE A 74 -15.19 2.63 0.82
CA PHE A 74 -14.55 3.92 1.10
C PHE A 74 -14.27 4.70 -0.19
N CYS A 75 -13.75 4.02 -1.21
CA CYS A 75 -13.40 4.63 -2.49
C CYS A 75 -14.61 5.05 -3.32
N GLN A 76 -15.69 4.27 -3.32
CA GLN A 76 -16.96 4.68 -3.95
C GLN A 76 -17.49 5.99 -3.34
N MET A 77 -17.34 6.15 -2.03
CA MET A 77 -17.75 7.37 -1.34
C MET A 77 -16.78 8.54 -1.52
N GLN A 78 -15.50 8.32 -1.86
CA GLN A 78 -14.62 9.40 -2.33
C GLN A 78 -15.01 9.85 -3.75
N PHE A 79 -15.31 8.93 -4.66
CA PHE A 79 -15.76 9.25 -6.02
C PHE A 79 -17.04 10.09 -5.99
N LYS A 80 -18.04 9.69 -5.19
CA LYS A 80 -19.26 10.49 -4.98
C LYS A 80 -18.93 11.90 -4.48
N LYS A 81 -18.03 12.05 -3.50
CA LYS A 81 -17.59 13.35 -2.94
C LYS A 81 -16.71 14.19 -3.88
N LEU A 82 -16.29 13.66 -5.03
CA LEU A 82 -15.62 14.39 -6.11
C LEU A 82 -16.64 14.83 -7.18
N CYS A 83 -17.53 13.92 -7.61
CA CYS A 83 -18.68 14.25 -8.45
C CYS A 83 -19.56 15.36 -7.84
N GLU A 84 -19.84 15.30 -6.53
CA GLU A 84 -20.55 16.35 -5.76
C GLU A 84 -19.83 17.72 -5.76
N LYS A 85 -18.57 17.80 -6.21
CA LYS A 85 -17.78 19.03 -6.35
C LYS A 85 -17.61 19.47 -7.81
N LEU A 86 -18.45 18.95 -8.72
CA LEU A 86 -18.41 19.22 -10.16
C LEU A 86 -17.15 18.67 -10.87
N ASP A 87 -16.56 17.61 -10.33
CA ASP A 87 -15.51 16.83 -10.99
C ASP A 87 -16.18 15.68 -11.77
N GLU A 88 -16.68 15.99 -12.97
CA GLU A 88 -17.51 15.09 -13.79
C GLU A 88 -16.79 13.78 -14.16
N ASP A 89 -15.45 13.78 -14.22
CA ASP A 89 -14.60 12.59 -14.42
C ASP A 89 -14.86 11.47 -13.39
N PHE A 90 -15.45 11.79 -12.22
CA PHE A 90 -15.76 10.84 -11.15
C PHE A 90 -17.26 10.49 -11.03
N CYS A 91 -18.14 11.11 -11.81
CA CYS A 91 -19.57 10.85 -11.78
C CYS A 91 -19.93 9.49 -12.41
N ASP A 92 -20.93 8.82 -11.87
CA ASP A 92 -21.46 7.50 -12.30
C ASP A 92 -20.45 6.33 -12.42
N LEU A 93 -19.18 6.54 -12.03
CA LEU A 93 -18.15 5.51 -12.04
C LEU A 93 -18.19 4.66 -10.76
N GLN A 94 -18.03 3.35 -10.94
CA GLN A 94 -17.71 2.43 -9.84
C GLN A 94 -16.23 2.55 -9.46
N ALA A 95 -15.93 2.56 -8.17
CA ALA A 95 -14.58 2.76 -7.64
C ALA A 95 -14.11 1.64 -6.71
N ILE A 96 -12.82 1.32 -6.79
CA ILE A 96 -12.16 0.26 -6.01
C ILE A 96 -10.80 0.73 -5.48
N ALA A 97 -10.45 0.33 -4.25
CA ALA A 97 -9.20 0.67 -3.59
C ALA A 97 -8.11 -0.34 -3.94
N ARG A 98 -7.02 0.09 -4.58
CA ARG A 98 -5.87 -0.80 -4.83
C ARG A 98 -4.56 -0.07 -4.54
N ASN A 99 -3.50 -0.81 -4.22
CA ASN A 99 -2.16 -0.27 -4.18
C ASN A 99 -1.50 -0.45 -5.56
N GLY A 100 -1.24 0.64 -6.28
CA GLY A 100 -0.79 0.57 -7.66
C GLY A 100 -0.21 1.87 -8.21
N PRO A 101 0.36 1.83 -9.43
CA PRO A 101 0.82 3.02 -10.13
C PRO A 101 -0.38 3.90 -10.53
N GLY A 102 -0.15 5.20 -10.68
CA GLY A 102 -1.12 6.11 -11.29
C GLY A 102 -0.91 6.21 -12.81
N ARG A 103 -1.15 7.41 -13.33
CA ARG A 103 -0.83 7.84 -14.71
C ARG A 103 0.66 7.66 -15.03
N SER A 104 1.08 7.84 -16.28
CA SER A 104 2.46 7.61 -16.77
C SER A 104 3.56 8.33 -15.95
N ASP A 105 3.27 9.50 -15.40
CA ASP A 105 4.09 10.31 -14.48
C ASP A 105 4.20 9.73 -13.05
N GLN A 106 3.31 8.81 -12.66
CA GLN A 106 3.17 8.27 -11.30
C GLN A 106 3.49 6.76 -11.24
N PRO A 107 4.74 6.33 -11.48
CA PRO A 107 5.11 4.92 -11.50
C PRO A 107 5.13 4.25 -10.12
N LYS A 108 5.21 5.03 -9.03
CA LYS A 108 5.25 4.52 -7.66
C LYS A 108 3.90 3.88 -7.29
N LYS A 109 3.93 2.64 -6.77
CA LYS A 109 2.76 2.00 -6.18
C LYS A 109 2.36 2.70 -4.88
N GLN A 110 1.09 3.09 -4.78
CA GLN A 110 0.46 3.79 -3.66
C GLN A 110 -1.00 3.37 -3.57
N TRP A 111 -1.64 3.53 -2.40
CA TRP A 111 -3.07 3.33 -2.30
C TRP A 111 -3.85 4.45 -3.01
N ARG A 112 -4.68 4.06 -3.97
CA ARG A 112 -5.54 4.94 -4.75
C ARG A 112 -6.92 4.32 -4.90
N CYS A 113 -7.92 5.18 -5.05
CA CYS A 113 -9.26 4.80 -5.50
C CYS A 113 -9.26 4.86 -7.03
N TYR A 114 -9.38 3.73 -7.70
CA TYR A 114 -9.44 3.66 -9.17
C TYR A 114 -10.89 3.49 -9.62
N SER A 115 -11.24 4.07 -10.76
CA SER A 115 -12.40 3.58 -11.51
C SER A 115 -12.18 2.11 -11.88
N THR A 116 -13.21 1.27 -11.78
CA THR A 116 -13.16 -0.13 -12.24
C THR A 116 -12.72 -0.22 -13.72
N ASN A 117 -13.16 0.73 -14.54
CA ASN A 117 -12.77 0.84 -15.96
C ASN A 117 -11.26 1.11 -16.17
N SER A 118 -10.56 1.64 -15.15
CA SER A 118 -9.12 1.92 -15.21
C SER A 118 -8.23 0.71 -14.88
N ILE A 119 -8.82 -0.43 -14.49
CA ILE A 119 -8.07 -1.66 -14.17
C ILE A 119 -8.56 -2.78 -15.08
N THR A 120 -7.72 -3.22 -16.01
CA THR A 120 -8.03 -4.37 -16.88
C THR A 120 -8.16 -5.64 -16.02
N PRO A 121 -9.36 -6.24 -15.90
CA PRO A 121 -9.59 -7.34 -14.97
C PRO A 121 -8.84 -8.61 -15.40
N ASN A 122 -8.42 -9.40 -14.41
CA ASN A 122 -7.68 -10.66 -14.61
C ASN A 122 -6.34 -10.52 -15.39
N SER A 123 -5.80 -9.31 -15.56
CA SER A 123 -4.53 -9.06 -16.24
C SER A 123 -3.36 -8.90 -15.26
N GLY A 124 -2.40 -9.83 -15.29
CA GLY A 124 -1.22 -9.82 -14.42
C GLY A 124 -1.54 -9.72 -12.92
N ALA A 125 -0.59 -9.19 -12.14
CA ALA A 125 -0.76 -8.88 -10.72
C ALA A 125 -0.01 -7.57 -10.38
N ASN A 126 -0.26 -6.51 -11.16
CA ASN A 126 0.46 -5.24 -11.00
C ASN A 126 -0.16 -4.35 -9.90
N VAL A 127 -1.37 -4.66 -9.45
CA VAL A 127 -1.99 -4.03 -8.27
C VAL A 127 -1.94 -4.96 -7.06
N LEU A 128 -1.98 -4.37 -5.86
CA LEU A 128 -2.13 -5.09 -4.59
C LEU A 128 -3.50 -4.79 -3.98
N CYS A 129 -4.06 -5.78 -3.31
CA CYS A 129 -5.26 -5.71 -2.49
C CYS A 129 -4.87 -5.84 -1.01
N ALA A 130 -5.74 -5.43 -0.08
CA ALA A 130 -5.47 -5.52 1.35
C ALA A 130 -6.12 -6.77 1.96
N ASP A 131 -5.33 -7.62 2.61
CA ASP A 131 -5.84 -8.76 3.37
C ASP A 131 -6.64 -8.30 4.62
N PRO A 132 -7.32 -9.20 5.36
CA PRO A 132 -8.10 -8.84 6.54
C PRO A 132 -7.30 -8.13 7.66
N CYS A 133 -5.97 -8.15 7.59
CA CYS A 133 -5.04 -7.55 8.55
C CYS A 133 -4.28 -6.34 7.96
N GLY A 134 -4.68 -5.87 6.78
CA GLY A 134 -4.13 -4.69 6.12
C GLY A 134 -2.83 -4.92 5.36
N ALA A 135 -2.35 -6.16 5.24
CA ALA A 135 -1.17 -6.46 4.45
C ALA A 135 -1.48 -6.37 2.95
N ALA A 136 -0.65 -5.63 2.22
CA ALA A 136 -0.80 -5.49 0.77
C ALA A 136 -0.32 -6.76 0.05
N VAL A 137 -1.25 -7.51 -0.53
CA VAL A 137 -1.06 -8.79 -1.23
C VAL A 137 -1.34 -8.60 -2.73
N PRO A 138 -0.50 -9.09 -3.66
CA PRO A 138 -0.78 -9.07 -5.10
C PRO A 138 -2.17 -9.61 -5.45
N CYS A 139 -2.89 -8.88 -6.30
CA CYS A 139 -4.20 -9.31 -6.79
C CYS A 139 -4.36 -9.02 -8.29
N PRO A 140 -5.18 -9.80 -9.03
CA PRO A 140 -5.24 -9.67 -10.47
C PRO A 140 -5.77 -8.32 -10.95
N GLY A 141 -5.00 -7.67 -11.82
CA GLY A 141 -5.30 -6.35 -12.34
C GLY A 141 -4.06 -5.58 -12.77
N THR A 142 -4.18 -4.82 -13.85
CA THR A 142 -3.19 -3.87 -14.34
C THR A 142 -3.88 -2.55 -14.64
N VAL A 143 -3.28 -1.44 -14.21
CA VAL A 143 -3.79 -0.09 -14.42
C VAL A 143 -3.48 0.36 -15.85
N ASP A 144 -4.48 0.87 -16.58
CA ASP A 144 -4.21 1.63 -17.80
C ASP A 144 -3.58 2.98 -17.42
N ARG A 145 -2.27 3.08 -17.57
CA ARG A 145 -1.49 4.27 -17.18
C ARG A 145 -1.66 5.46 -18.13
N ALA A 146 -2.26 5.27 -19.31
CA ALA A 146 -2.61 6.36 -20.20
C ALA A 146 -3.96 6.98 -19.81
N ASN A 147 -4.98 6.14 -19.59
CA ASN A 147 -6.37 6.59 -19.44
C ASN A 147 -6.95 6.48 -18.02
N THR A 148 -6.14 6.20 -17.00
CA THR A 148 -6.66 6.00 -15.63
C THR A 148 -7.30 7.24 -15.00
N VAL A 149 -8.57 7.06 -14.62
CA VAL A 149 -9.31 7.88 -13.65
C VAL A 149 -9.09 7.29 -12.26
N HIS A 150 -8.46 8.06 -11.37
CA HIS A 150 -8.24 7.64 -9.99
C HIS A 150 -8.03 8.84 -9.05
N PHE A 151 -8.38 8.65 -7.78
CA PHE A 151 -8.09 9.56 -6.67
C PHE A 151 -6.94 9.01 -5.83
N SER A 152 -5.84 9.77 -5.74
CA SER A 152 -4.61 9.37 -5.05
C SER A 152 -4.65 9.78 -3.57
N ALA A 153 -4.78 8.79 -2.66
CA ALA A 153 -5.13 9.04 -1.26
C ALA A 153 -4.28 8.21 -0.27
N ASP A 154 -3.02 7.95 -0.61
CA ASP A 154 -2.12 6.98 0.03
C ASP A 154 -2.13 7.04 1.57
N HIS A 155 -1.79 8.19 2.15
CA HIS A 155 -1.75 8.40 3.61
C HIS A 155 -3.13 8.30 4.29
N LEU A 156 -4.21 8.53 3.55
CA LEU A 156 -5.58 8.44 4.06
C LEU A 156 -6.06 6.99 4.07
N ILE A 157 -5.91 6.28 2.94
CA ILE A 157 -6.28 4.87 2.83
C ILE A 157 -5.45 4.02 3.80
N VAL A 158 -4.15 4.30 4.01
CA VAL A 158 -3.34 3.60 5.03
C VAL A 158 -3.91 3.77 6.45
N ARG A 159 -4.45 4.94 6.82
CA ARG A 159 -5.10 5.14 8.14
C ARG A 159 -6.44 4.41 8.24
N VAL A 160 -7.19 4.33 7.15
CA VAL A 160 -8.44 3.56 7.07
C VAL A 160 -8.14 2.06 7.20
N ILE A 161 -7.12 1.55 6.50
CA ILE A 161 -6.61 0.17 6.64
C ILE A 161 -6.27 -0.13 8.10
N GLN A 162 -5.50 0.74 8.76
CA GLN A 162 -5.09 0.55 10.15
C GLN A 162 -6.28 0.41 11.10
N ARG A 163 -7.27 1.31 11.01
CA ARG A 163 -8.48 1.27 11.85
C ARG A 163 -9.35 0.05 11.55
N LEU A 164 -9.62 -0.26 10.27
CA LEU A 164 -10.49 -1.38 9.91
C LEU A 164 -9.88 -2.74 10.24
N ALA A 165 -8.54 -2.87 10.22
CA ALA A 165 -7.85 -4.09 10.60
C ALA A 165 -8.11 -4.49 12.07
N GLU A 166 -8.43 -3.55 12.96
CA GLU A 166 -8.80 -3.82 14.35
C GLU A 166 -10.12 -4.61 14.46
N HIS A 167 -11.00 -4.51 13.45
CA HIS A 167 -12.29 -5.20 13.39
C HIS A 167 -12.28 -6.43 12.46
N THR A 168 -11.48 -6.41 11.38
CA THR A 168 -11.45 -7.50 10.38
C THR A 168 -10.34 -8.53 10.57
N CYS A 169 -9.25 -8.18 11.27
CA CYS A 169 -8.17 -9.13 11.56
C CYS A 169 -8.49 -9.92 12.84
N SER A 170 -8.01 -11.15 12.94
CA SER A 170 -8.00 -11.81 14.25
C SER A 170 -6.80 -11.29 15.05
N HIS A 171 -7.02 -10.95 16.33
CA HIS A 171 -5.95 -10.54 17.26
C HIS A 171 -4.80 -11.57 17.33
N VAL A 172 -5.10 -12.85 17.08
CA VAL A 172 -4.11 -13.92 16.96
C VAL A 172 -3.25 -13.75 15.70
N GLN A 173 -3.87 -13.52 14.54
CA GLN A 173 -3.14 -13.22 13.30
C GLN A 173 -2.32 -11.93 13.42
N MET A 174 -2.83 -10.87 14.05
CA MET A 174 -2.05 -9.66 14.34
C MET A 174 -0.75 -9.96 15.10
N LYS A 175 -0.77 -10.91 16.06
CA LYS A 175 0.42 -11.33 16.81
C LYS A 175 1.39 -12.15 15.97
N LEU A 176 0.88 -13.04 15.12
CA LEU A 176 1.69 -13.84 14.20
C LEU A 176 2.36 -12.96 13.13
N ASP A 177 1.62 -12.02 12.53
CA ASP A 177 2.16 -11.03 11.60
C ASP A 177 3.15 -10.08 12.27
N LYS A 178 2.88 -9.63 13.51
CA LYS A 178 3.83 -8.85 14.30
C LYS A 178 5.15 -9.59 14.51
N TYR A 179 5.11 -10.89 14.85
CA TYR A 179 6.32 -11.71 14.92
C TYR A 179 7.02 -11.82 13.56
N CYS A 180 6.29 -12.03 12.47
CA CYS A 180 6.88 -12.18 11.14
C CYS A 180 7.47 -10.88 10.56
N SER A 181 6.94 -9.71 10.93
CA SER A 181 7.42 -8.41 10.44
C SER A 181 8.86 -8.09 10.85
N GLN A 182 9.41 -8.75 11.89
CA GLN A 182 10.82 -8.62 12.27
C GLN A 182 11.80 -9.16 11.21
N PHE A 183 11.33 -10.00 10.27
CA PHE A 183 12.13 -10.54 9.17
C PHE A 183 12.10 -9.67 7.91
N GLY A 184 11.28 -8.60 7.89
CA GLY A 184 11.26 -7.62 6.79
C GLY A 184 9.92 -6.90 6.63
N PRO A 185 9.91 -5.76 5.90
CA PRO A 185 8.67 -5.09 5.55
C PRO A 185 7.77 -6.02 4.73
N ARG A 186 6.46 -5.97 4.98
CA ARG A 186 5.44 -6.77 4.25
C ARG A 186 5.62 -8.30 4.35
N VAL A 187 6.38 -8.79 5.32
CA VAL A 187 6.43 -10.23 5.67
C VAL A 187 5.31 -10.55 6.65
N VAL A 188 4.49 -11.55 6.33
CA VAL A 188 3.28 -11.97 7.05
C VAL A 188 3.36 -13.43 7.49
N ALA A 189 2.62 -13.81 8.52
CA ALA A 189 2.44 -15.19 8.92
C ALA A 189 1.35 -15.87 8.08
N ARG A 190 1.64 -17.08 7.61
CA ARG A 190 0.66 -17.99 7.00
C ARG A 190 0.94 -19.43 7.42
N PHE A 191 -0.11 -20.24 7.47
CA PHE A 191 -0.03 -21.70 7.55
C PHE A 191 -0.23 -22.24 6.13
N LEU A 192 0.82 -22.81 5.53
CA LEU A 192 0.80 -23.22 4.11
C LEU A 192 1.89 -24.25 3.77
N PRO A 193 1.74 -25.00 2.66
CA PRO A 193 2.75 -25.92 2.16
C PRO A 193 3.78 -25.16 1.31
N THR A 194 4.82 -25.85 0.86
CA THR A 194 5.86 -25.30 -0.02
C THR A 194 6.30 -26.35 -1.05
N PRO A 195 6.95 -25.95 -2.17
CA PRO A 195 7.44 -26.89 -3.19
C PRO A 195 8.36 -28.02 -2.70
N THR A 196 8.98 -27.83 -1.53
CA THR A 196 9.97 -28.75 -0.94
C THR A 196 9.52 -29.38 0.38
N ASP A 197 8.36 -28.98 0.90
CA ASP A 197 7.77 -29.44 2.15
C ASP A 197 6.25 -29.22 2.02
N VAL A 198 5.57 -30.23 1.49
CA VAL A 198 4.14 -30.22 1.16
C VAL A 198 3.23 -30.31 2.39
N VAL A 199 3.82 -30.41 3.59
CA VAL A 199 3.10 -30.35 4.85
C VAL A 199 2.84 -28.90 5.20
N ASP A 200 1.60 -28.56 5.56
CA ASP A 200 1.29 -27.23 6.08
C ASP A 200 2.08 -26.94 7.36
N ARG A 201 2.75 -25.79 7.37
CA ARG A 201 3.50 -25.28 8.53
C ARG A 201 3.31 -23.79 8.64
N TRP A 202 3.53 -23.26 9.84
CA TRP A 202 3.59 -21.83 10.04
C TRP A 202 4.91 -21.27 9.51
N ARG A 203 4.80 -20.30 8.59
CA ARG A 203 5.92 -19.67 7.91
C ARG A 203 5.71 -18.16 7.92
N CYS A 204 6.81 -17.42 8.02
CA CYS A 204 6.86 -16.00 7.69
C CYS A 204 7.16 -15.89 6.20
N VAL A 205 6.28 -15.26 5.44
CA VAL A 205 6.27 -15.23 3.98
C VAL A 205 6.20 -13.78 3.51
N SER A 206 7.00 -13.37 2.53
CA SER A 206 6.76 -12.07 1.89
C SER A 206 5.39 -12.06 1.22
N SER A 207 4.56 -11.06 1.52
CA SER A 207 3.23 -10.93 0.91
C SER A 207 3.27 -10.76 -0.61
N ASP A 208 4.41 -10.36 -1.20
CA ASP A 208 4.62 -10.34 -2.67
C ASP A 208 4.62 -11.74 -3.32
N LEU A 209 4.71 -12.82 -2.54
CA LEU A 209 4.60 -14.20 -3.04
C LEU A 209 3.18 -14.76 -2.99
N LEU A 210 2.28 -14.06 -2.29
CA LEU A 210 0.91 -14.49 -2.07
C LEU A 210 0.01 -13.96 -3.20
N ASN A 211 -1.10 -14.64 -3.47
CA ASN A 211 -2.13 -14.16 -4.39
C ASN A 211 -3.44 -14.00 -3.62
N PHE A 212 -4.02 -12.81 -3.64
CA PHE A 212 -5.20 -12.43 -2.87
C PHE A 212 -6.44 -13.28 -3.18
N LYS A 213 -6.56 -13.79 -4.42
CA LYS A 213 -7.66 -14.70 -4.79
C LYS A 213 -7.52 -16.10 -4.19
N GLU A 214 -6.29 -16.52 -3.89
CA GLU A 214 -6.06 -17.85 -3.34
C GLU A 214 -6.34 -17.88 -1.84
N THR A 215 -6.94 -18.98 -1.40
CA THR A 215 -7.19 -19.22 0.02
C THR A 215 -5.90 -19.70 0.69
N GLY A 216 -5.36 -18.87 1.57
CA GLY A 216 -4.36 -19.27 2.55
C GLY A 216 -5.00 -19.61 3.90
N TRP A 217 -4.19 -20.08 4.83
CA TRP A 217 -4.61 -20.27 6.21
C TRP A 217 -3.90 -19.29 7.16
N CYS A 218 -4.66 -18.73 8.09
CA CYS A 218 -4.26 -17.69 9.04
C CYS A 218 -4.67 -18.07 10.47
N GLY A 219 -4.14 -17.35 11.45
CA GLY A 219 -4.60 -17.43 12.84
C GLY A 219 -6.04 -16.90 12.94
N GLY A 220 -6.90 -17.64 13.63
CA GLY A 220 -8.27 -17.29 13.94
C GLY A 220 -8.49 -17.05 15.43
N ARG A 221 -9.75 -16.81 15.80
CA ARG A 221 -10.14 -16.66 17.21
C ARG A 221 -9.78 -17.91 18.02
N CYS A 222 -9.32 -17.73 19.26
CA CYS A 222 -8.94 -18.81 20.18
C CYS A 222 -7.85 -19.76 19.64
N GLY A 223 -6.83 -19.22 18.97
CA GLY A 223 -5.68 -20.00 18.47
C GLY A 223 -6.00 -21.00 17.34
N LYS A 224 -7.24 -21.02 16.83
CA LYS A 224 -7.66 -21.91 15.74
C LYS A 224 -7.05 -21.47 14.42
N ILE A 225 -6.93 -22.41 13.47
CA ILE A 225 -6.63 -22.08 12.06
C ILE A 225 -7.94 -21.64 11.39
N GLN A 226 -7.88 -20.60 10.54
CA GLN A 226 -9.01 -20.14 9.72
C GLN A 226 -8.55 -19.81 8.29
N ALA A 227 -9.46 -19.88 7.32
CA ALA A 227 -9.20 -19.47 5.94
C ALA A 227 -9.01 -17.94 5.84
N CYS A 228 -8.17 -17.47 4.92
CA CYS A 228 -7.90 -16.06 4.66
C CYS A 228 -7.42 -15.81 3.22
N SER A 229 -7.51 -14.57 2.75
CA SER A 229 -6.92 -14.15 1.47
C SER A 229 -5.39 -14.18 1.51
N GLY A 230 -4.78 -14.57 0.39
CA GLY A 230 -3.32 -14.67 0.29
C GLY A 230 -2.80 -16.06 0.65
N GLY A 231 -3.21 -17.06 -0.13
CA GLY A 231 -2.47 -18.31 -0.30
C GLY A 231 -1.31 -18.15 -1.30
N PHE A 232 -0.56 -19.22 -1.55
CA PHE A 232 0.38 -19.26 -2.68
C PHE A 232 -0.36 -19.43 -4.01
N PRO A 233 0.14 -18.86 -5.12
CA PRO A 233 -0.40 -19.11 -6.45
C PRO A 233 -0.16 -20.56 -6.90
N ASP A 234 -1.16 -21.15 -7.54
CA ASP A 234 -1.11 -22.51 -8.07
C ASP A 234 -0.01 -22.71 -9.15
N GLY A 235 0.44 -23.96 -9.28
CA GLY A 235 1.25 -24.41 -10.39
C GLY A 235 2.72 -23.94 -10.37
N PRO A 236 3.36 -23.75 -11.54
CA PRO A 236 4.80 -23.52 -11.65
C PRO A 236 5.32 -22.30 -10.87
N ALA A 237 4.50 -21.27 -10.67
CA ALA A 237 4.85 -20.07 -9.92
C ALA A 237 5.30 -20.39 -8.49
N MET A 238 4.66 -21.38 -7.83
CA MET A 238 5.01 -21.84 -6.49
C MET A 238 6.48 -22.28 -6.38
N PHE A 239 7.03 -22.90 -7.43
CA PHE A 239 8.37 -23.51 -7.42
C PHE A 239 9.52 -22.49 -7.43
N ALA A 240 9.27 -21.25 -7.85
CA ALA A 240 10.25 -20.16 -7.87
C ALA A 240 10.50 -19.53 -6.48
N LEU A 241 9.63 -19.80 -5.49
CA LEU A 241 9.50 -19.00 -4.26
C LEU A 241 10.57 -19.27 -3.17
N LYS A 242 11.61 -20.07 -3.44
CA LYS A 242 12.53 -20.62 -2.42
C LYS A 242 13.34 -19.60 -1.59
N ALA A 243 13.42 -18.34 -2.02
CA ALA A 243 14.32 -17.34 -1.42
C ALA A 243 13.66 -16.42 -0.37
N THR A 244 12.33 -16.48 -0.21
CA THR A 244 11.55 -15.35 0.37
C THR A 244 10.47 -15.79 1.39
N TYR A 245 10.63 -16.99 1.97
CA TYR A 245 9.87 -17.44 3.14
C TYR A 245 10.77 -18.15 4.16
N PHE A 246 10.35 -18.17 5.43
CA PHE A 246 11.05 -18.80 6.54
C PHE A 246 10.08 -19.63 7.37
N THR A 247 10.34 -20.93 7.52
CA THR A 247 9.58 -21.79 8.44
C THR A 247 9.86 -21.40 9.89
N ARG A 248 8.81 -21.07 10.65
CA ARG A 248 8.86 -20.64 12.06
C ARG A 248 7.82 -21.39 12.88
N ASN A 249 7.78 -22.71 12.66
CA ASN A 249 6.64 -23.54 13.02
C ASN A 249 6.51 -23.77 14.53
N ALA A 250 7.59 -23.73 15.30
CA ALA A 250 7.54 -23.87 16.75
C ALA A 250 7.16 -22.54 17.40
N GLU A 251 7.74 -21.45 16.89
CA GLU A 251 7.62 -20.09 17.40
C GLU A 251 6.21 -19.54 17.19
N LEU A 252 5.70 -19.62 15.95
CA LEU A 252 4.34 -19.22 15.60
C LEU A 252 3.29 -20.13 16.25
N LYS A 253 3.54 -21.45 16.35
CA LYS A 253 2.65 -22.35 17.11
C LYS A 253 2.61 -21.99 18.60
N SER A 254 3.72 -21.64 19.23
CA SER A 254 3.71 -21.22 20.64
C SER A 254 2.82 -19.99 20.86
N ILE A 255 2.80 -19.04 19.92
CA ILE A 255 1.87 -17.90 19.96
C ILE A 255 0.40 -18.36 19.84
N LEU A 256 0.09 -19.30 18.94
CA LEU A 256 -1.27 -19.85 18.80
C LEU A 256 -1.73 -20.62 20.03
N ASP A 257 -0.89 -21.49 20.59
CA ASP A 257 -1.20 -22.27 21.79
C ASP A 257 -1.41 -21.34 23.01
N GLN A 258 -0.64 -20.26 23.13
CA GLN A 258 -0.82 -19.22 24.15
C GLN A 258 -2.10 -18.39 23.99
N GLU A 259 -2.62 -18.21 22.77
CA GLU A 259 -3.89 -17.52 22.53
C GLU A 259 -5.10 -18.48 22.56
N ALA A 260 -4.87 -19.78 22.34
CA ALA A 260 -5.85 -20.83 22.57
C ALA A 260 -6.16 -21.00 24.07
N SER A 261 -5.14 -20.92 24.94
CA SER A 261 -5.31 -21.01 26.41
C SER A 261 -5.95 -19.77 27.06
N LYS A 262 -6.58 -18.89 26.27
CA LYS A 262 -7.32 -17.69 26.70
C LYS A 262 -8.80 -17.77 26.29
N CYS A 263 -9.25 -18.95 25.86
CA CYS A 263 -10.63 -19.36 25.60
C CYS A 263 -10.89 -20.73 26.26
#